data_AF-A0AAU7LBW3-F1
#
_entry.id   AF-A0AAU7LBW3-F1
#
_cell.length_a   1.000
_cell.length_b   1.000
_cell.length_c   1.000
_cell.angle_alpha   90.00
_cell.angle_beta   90.00
_cell.angle_gamma   90.00
#
_symmetry.space_group_name_H-M   'P 1'
#
loop_
_entity.id
_entity.type
_entity.pdbx_description
1 polymer ?
#
loop_
_entity_poly.entity_id
_entity_poly.type
_entity_poly.pdbx_seq_one_letter_code
_entity_poly.pdbx_strand_id
1 'polypeptide(L)'
;MQNKNSVCGLCGRNIERDQPIFFFPTLPLGHNLADIQGVLHVECLVSQDAVRNVGVQMAGIIEQIARVSSDAPFVARDGNIVSRYRKYEQKYEVLDFENFCEILIPKRAVGNVKQVEPEGSLSLGFDVLRARNGSIYLENKRLGSINYLRTLSLKRLLGLLI
;
A
#
# COMPACT_ATOMS: atom_id res chain seq x y z
N MET A 1 21.43 -10.17 -12.54
CA MET A 1 21.75 -9.32 -11.37
C MET A 1 21.54 -10.18 -10.13
N GLN A 2 22.57 -10.35 -9.31
CA GLN A 2 22.46 -11.13 -8.06
C GLN A 2 21.45 -10.44 -7.14
N ASN A 3 20.35 -11.13 -6.84
CA ASN A 3 19.33 -10.69 -5.88
C ASN A 3 20.00 -10.54 -4.52
N LYS A 4 20.21 -9.31 -4.05
CA LYS A 4 20.42 -9.08 -2.62
C LYS A 4 19.09 -9.38 -1.95
N ASN A 5 18.98 -10.54 -1.32
CA ASN A 5 17.89 -10.83 -0.39
C ASN A 5 17.86 -9.66 0.62
N SER A 6 16.72 -8.98 0.70
CA SER A 6 16.54 -7.91 1.69
C SER A 6 16.31 -8.57 3.05
N VAL A 7 16.80 -7.96 4.13
CA VAL A 7 16.56 -8.46 5.49
C VAL A 7 15.40 -7.66 6.09
N CYS A 8 14.44 -8.35 6.68
CA CYS A 8 13.33 -7.70 7.36
C CYS A 8 13.82 -6.94 8.59
N GLY A 9 13.59 -5.63 8.62
CA GLY A 9 13.95 -4.76 9.75
C GLY A 9 13.28 -5.07 11.09
N LEU A 10 12.21 -5.89 11.10
CA LEU A 10 11.51 -6.30 12.34
C LEU A 10 11.97 -7.66 12.87
N CYS A 11 12.03 -8.68 12.01
CA CYS A 11 12.29 -10.06 12.45
C CYS A 11 13.72 -10.54 12.15
N GLY A 12 14.54 -9.74 11.45
CA GLY A 12 15.92 -10.07 11.10
C GLY A 12 16.07 -11.22 10.09
N ARG A 13 14.96 -11.77 9.58
CA ARG A 13 14.98 -12.85 8.58
C ARG A 13 15.07 -12.30 7.16
N ASN A 14 15.66 -13.08 6.26
CA ASN A 14 15.68 -12.78 4.83
C ASN A 14 14.25 -12.74 4.28
N ILE A 15 14.01 -11.78 3.39
CA ILE A 15 12.81 -11.63 2.60
C ILE A 15 13.06 -12.31 1.26
N GLU A 16 12.24 -13.31 0.94
CA GLU A 16 12.24 -13.99 -0.35
C GLU A 16 11.56 -13.14 -1.43
N ARG A 17 11.89 -13.38 -2.69
CA ARG A 17 11.52 -12.49 -3.81
C ARG A 17 10.00 -12.35 -3.98
N ASP A 18 9.26 -13.42 -3.73
CA ASP A 18 7.82 -13.54 -3.90
C ASP A 18 7.02 -13.16 -2.65
N GLN A 19 7.69 -12.87 -1.54
CA GLN A 19 7.03 -12.45 -0.32
C GLN A 19 6.55 -10.99 -0.41
N PRO A 20 5.34 -10.68 0.09
CA PRO A 20 4.85 -9.32 0.14
C PRO A 20 5.66 -8.49 1.13
N ILE A 21 6.14 -7.34 0.66
CA ILE A 21 6.94 -6.40 1.44
C ILE A 21 6.24 -5.06 1.59
N PHE A 22 6.63 -4.34 2.63
CA PHE A 22 6.30 -2.94 2.80
C PHE A 22 7.57 -2.13 3.12
N PHE A 23 7.70 -0.97 2.49
CA PHE A 23 8.78 -0.02 2.77
C PHE A 23 8.32 0.93 3.87
N PHE A 24 8.76 0.67 5.09
CA PHE A 24 8.38 1.51 6.23
C PHE A 24 9.21 2.80 6.22
N PRO A 25 8.56 3.97 6.30
CA PRO A 25 9.28 5.24 6.28
C PRO A 25 10.08 5.43 7.56
N THR A 26 11.21 6.13 7.45
CA THR A 26 11.97 6.54 8.64
C THR A 26 11.19 7.60 9.41
N LEU A 27 10.96 7.35 10.70
CA LEU A 27 10.29 8.28 11.60
C LEU A 27 11.31 8.98 12.53
N PRO A 28 11.00 10.17 13.08
CA PRO A 28 11.86 10.84 14.04
C PRO A 28 12.12 9.99 15.29
N LEU A 29 13.32 10.07 15.86
CA LEU A 29 13.75 9.24 17.01
C LEU A 29 12.82 9.30 18.23
N GLY A 30 12.06 10.39 18.41
CA GLY A 30 11.08 10.53 19.50
C GLY A 30 9.73 9.86 19.24
N HIS A 31 9.49 9.33 18.04
CA HIS A 31 8.24 8.63 17.73
C HIS A 31 8.26 7.22 18.32
N ASN A 32 7.13 6.77 18.87
CA ASN A 32 6.95 5.42 19.42
C ASN A 32 7.04 4.28 18.39
N LEU A 33 7.30 4.57 17.11
CA LEU A 33 7.47 3.62 16.01
C LEU A 33 8.82 3.81 15.31
N ALA A 34 9.71 4.64 15.87
CA ALA A 34 11.00 4.97 15.26
C ALA A 34 11.96 3.77 15.16
N ASP A 35 11.74 2.73 15.95
CA ASP A 35 12.42 1.44 15.88
C ASP A 35 11.99 0.60 14.67
N ILE A 36 10.80 0.86 14.10
CA ILE A 36 10.32 0.19 12.89
C ILE A 36 10.88 0.95 11.67
N GLN A 37 11.73 0.31 10.87
CA GLN A 37 12.33 0.96 9.71
C GLN A 37 12.75 -0.04 8.63
N GLY A 38 12.84 0.46 7.39
CA GLY A 38 13.37 -0.27 6.25
C GLY A 38 12.34 -1.16 5.57
N VAL A 39 12.82 -2.24 4.94
CA VAL A 39 11.97 -3.21 4.23
C VAL A 39 11.48 -4.24 5.22
N LEU A 40 10.17 -4.48 5.27
CA LEU A 40 9.53 -5.36 6.24
C LEU A 40 8.65 -6.40 5.54
N HIS A 41 8.57 -7.60 6.11
CA HIS A 41 7.49 -8.52 5.78
C HIS A 41 6.15 -7.89 6.18
N VAL A 42 5.16 -7.95 5.29
CA VAL A 42 3.80 -7.50 5.60
C VAL A 42 3.24 -8.22 6.84
N GLU A 43 3.47 -9.53 6.97
CA GLU A 43 3.02 -10.31 8.13
C GLU A 43 3.62 -9.81 9.46
N CYS A 44 4.89 -9.38 9.46
CA CYS A 44 5.52 -8.83 10.65
C CYS A 44 4.86 -7.51 11.06
N LEU A 45 4.51 -6.65 10.09
CA LEU A 45 3.79 -5.41 10.36
C LEU A 45 2.38 -5.66 10.87
N VAL A 46 1.62 -6.57 10.25
CA VAL A 46 0.28 -6.96 10.72
C VAL A 46 0.32 -7.46 12.16
N SER A 47 1.35 -8.24 12.52
CA SER A 47 1.53 -8.71 13.90
C SER A 47 1.82 -7.58 14.89
N GLN A 48 2.58 -6.56 14.47
CA GLN A 48 2.87 -5.38 15.29
C GLN A 48 1.68 -4.43 15.38
N ASP A 49 0.85 -4.36 14.34
CA ASP A 49 -0.29 -3.45 14.27
C ASP A 49 -1.29 -3.69 15.40
N ALA A 50 -1.62 -4.94 15.68
CA ALA A 50 -2.58 -5.32 16.74
C ALA A 50 -2.19 -4.79 18.13
N VAL A 51 -0.89 -4.61 18.40
CA VAL A 51 -0.39 -4.17 19.71
C VAL A 51 -0.07 -2.68 19.71
N ARG A 52 0.51 -2.18 18.61
CA ARG A 52 1.09 -0.83 18.55
C ARG A 52 0.23 0.15 17.75
N ASN A 53 -0.88 -0.30 17.16
CA ASN A 53 -1.74 0.49 16.28
C ASN A 53 -0.94 1.17 15.16
N VAL A 54 -0.01 0.44 14.54
CA VAL A 54 0.93 0.93 13.52
C VAL A 54 0.17 1.59 12.38
N GLY A 55 -0.84 0.93 11.84
CA GLY A 55 -1.61 1.42 10.69
C GLY A 55 -2.45 2.66 11.01
N VAL A 56 -3.00 2.75 12.22
CA VAL A 56 -3.73 3.94 12.68
C VAL A 56 -2.81 5.17 12.72
N GLN A 57 -1.62 4.99 13.32
CA GLN A 57 -0.64 6.05 13.44
C GLN A 57 -0.11 6.48 12.07
N MET A 58 0.24 5.52 11.21
CA MET A 58 0.73 5.81 9.86
C MET A 58 -0.31 6.51 8.99
N ALA A 59 -1.57 6.07 9.04
CA ALA A 59 -2.67 6.74 8.35
C ALA A 59 -2.85 8.19 8.82
N GLY A 60 -2.77 8.43 10.14
CA GLY A 60 -2.84 9.78 10.71
C GLY A 60 -1.71 10.69 10.23
N ILE A 61 -0.47 10.22 10.24
CA ILE A 61 0.71 10.97 9.78
C ILE A 61 0.58 11.31 8.29
N ILE A 62 0.25 10.33 7.46
CA ILE A 62 0.14 10.53 6.01
C ILE A 62 -1.01 11.48 5.66
N GLU A 63 -2.16 11.36 6.32
CA GLU A 63 -3.26 12.29 6.13
C GLU A 63 -2.85 13.72 6.46
N GLN A 64 -2.20 13.94 7.61
CA GLN A 64 -1.73 15.27 8.01
C GLN A 64 -0.77 15.87 6.98
N ILE A 65 0.19 15.09 6.50
CA ILE A 65 1.13 15.51 5.45
C ILE A 65 0.38 15.83 4.16
N ALA A 66 -0.54 14.96 3.73
CA ALA A 66 -1.28 15.13 2.48
C ALA A 66 -2.20 16.35 2.51
N ARG A 67 -2.78 16.71 3.66
CA ARG A 67 -3.68 17.87 3.80
C ARG A 67 -2.99 19.21 3.55
N VAL A 68 -1.68 19.29 3.80
CA VAL A 68 -0.88 20.51 3.57
C VAL A 68 0.00 20.43 2.33
N SER A 69 0.03 19.27 1.64
CA SER A 69 0.88 19.05 0.48
C SER A 69 0.28 19.65 -0.78
N SER A 70 1.05 20.51 -1.47
CA SER A 70 0.72 20.97 -2.81
C SER A 70 0.88 19.87 -3.87
N ASP A 71 1.79 18.93 -3.64
CA ASP A 71 2.30 17.98 -4.64
C ASP A 71 1.55 16.65 -4.61
N ALA A 72 1.15 16.24 -3.41
CA ALA A 72 0.36 15.05 -3.15
C ALA A 72 -0.81 15.38 -2.20
N PRO A 73 -1.75 16.26 -2.61
CA PRO A 73 -2.90 16.64 -1.79
C PRO A 73 -3.74 15.42 -1.37
N PHE A 74 -4.29 15.51 -0.17
CA PHE A 74 -5.26 14.58 0.37
C PHE A 74 -6.48 14.45 -0.55
N VAL A 75 -6.94 13.22 -0.76
CA VAL A 75 -8.17 12.91 -1.51
C VAL A 75 -9.22 12.39 -0.53
N ALA A 76 -8.95 11.26 0.12
CA ALA A 76 -9.89 10.58 0.97
C ALA A 76 -9.20 9.70 2.02
N ARG A 77 -9.95 9.33 3.06
CA ARG A 77 -9.57 8.32 4.05
C ARG A 77 -10.77 7.43 4.36
N ASP A 78 -10.52 6.13 4.43
CA ASP A 78 -11.47 5.11 4.89
C ASP A 78 -10.70 4.16 5.83
N GLY A 79 -10.97 4.23 7.13
CA GLY A 79 -10.24 3.47 8.13
C GLY A 79 -8.74 3.85 8.17
N ASN A 80 -7.88 2.85 8.04
CA ASN A 80 -6.41 3.05 7.97
C ASN A 80 -5.90 3.08 6.52
N ILE A 81 -6.76 3.45 5.57
CA ILE A 81 -6.42 3.58 4.17
C ILE A 81 -6.52 5.04 3.77
N VAL A 82 -5.42 5.60 3.27
CA VAL A 82 -5.32 7.01 2.89
C VAL A 82 -5.04 7.12 1.41
N SER A 83 -5.83 7.93 0.71
CA SER A 83 -5.62 8.26 -0.70
C SER A 83 -5.17 9.71 -0.85
N ARG A 84 -4.15 9.90 -1.69
CA ARG A 84 -3.66 11.22 -2.09
C ARG A 84 -3.39 11.26 -3.58
N TYR A 85 -3.44 12.44 -4.18
CA TYR A 85 -3.26 12.61 -5.61
C TYR A 85 -1.88 13.20 -5.93
N ARG A 86 -0.95 12.39 -6.43
CA ARG A 86 0.39 12.83 -6.84
C ARG A 86 0.30 13.61 -8.16
N LYS A 87 0.25 14.95 -8.08
CA LYS A 87 -0.03 15.84 -9.22
C LYS A 87 0.98 15.70 -10.34
N TYR A 88 2.28 15.66 -10.03
CA TYR A 88 3.31 15.57 -11.05
C TYR A 88 3.30 14.22 -11.79
N GLU A 89 2.99 13.14 -11.08
CA GLU A 89 2.92 11.79 -11.67
C GLU A 89 1.57 11.48 -12.31
N GLN A 90 0.55 12.32 -12.06
CA GLN A 90 -0.84 12.08 -12.46
C GLN A 90 -1.35 10.71 -11.98
N LYS A 91 -1.11 10.40 -10.71
CA LYS A 91 -1.53 9.14 -10.08
C LYS A 91 -2.25 9.39 -8.75
N TYR A 92 -3.25 8.57 -8.48
CA TYR A 92 -3.71 8.35 -7.13
C TYR A 92 -2.77 7.37 -6.45
N GLU A 93 -2.35 7.70 -5.25
CA GLU A 93 -1.58 6.83 -4.38
C GLU A 93 -2.48 6.46 -3.20
N VAL A 94 -2.84 5.18 -3.13
CA VAL A 94 -3.63 4.59 -2.05
C VAL A 94 -2.67 3.84 -1.14
N LEU A 95 -2.48 4.37 0.06
CA LEU A 95 -1.66 3.79 1.12
C LEU A 95 -2.59 3.03 2.06
N ASP A 96 -2.61 1.71 1.91
CA ASP A 96 -3.44 0.80 2.69
C ASP A 96 -2.62 0.24 3.85
N PHE A 97 -2.77 0.83 5.03
CA PHE A 97 -2.10 0.37 6.24
C PHE A 97 -2.87 -0.73 6.98
N GLU A 98 -4.01 -1.19 6.45
CA GLU A 98 -4.70 -2.39 6.94
C GLU A 98 -4.05 -3.65 6.33
N ASN A 99 -3.65 -3.59 5.06
CA ASN A 99 -2.92 -4.66 4.35
C ASN A 99 -1.42 -4.37 4.16
N PHE A 100 -0.92 -3.24 4.69
CA PHE A 100 0.43 -2.71 4.51
C PHE A 100 0.90 -2.80 3.05
N CYS A 101 0.21 -2.08 2.17
CA CYS A 101 0.54 -2.01 0.75
C CYS A 101 0.33 -0.59 0.18
N GLU A 102 0.96 -0.34 -0.95
CA GLU A 102 0.79 0.88 -1.74
C GLU A 102 0.19 0.52 -3.10
N ILE A 103 -0.82 1.26 -3.53
CA ILE A 103 -1.46 1.11 -4.84
C ILE A 103 -1.32 2.41 -5.61
N LEU A 104 -0.59 2.37 -6.72
CA LEU A 104 -0.40 3.51 -7.59
C LEU A 104 -1.31 3.39 -8.82
N ILE A 105 -2.36 4.22 -8.87
CA ILE A 105 -3.37 4.17 -9.93
C ILE A 105 -3.21 5.41 -10.83
N PRO A 106 -2.78 5.26 -12.10
CA PRO A 106 -2.76 6.38 -13.04
C PRO A 106 -4.14 7.00 -13.18
N LYS A 107 -4.23 8.34 -13.22
CA LYS A 107 -5.51 9.06 -13.36
C LYS A 107 -6.34 8.56 -14.54
N ARG A 108 -5.67 8.28 -15.67
CA ARG A 108 -6.30 7.72 -16.89
C ARG A 108 -6.91 6.32 -16.70
N ALA A 109 -6.48 5.58 -15.68
CA ALA A 109 -6.94 4.22 -15.39
C ALA A 109 -8.08 4.18 -14.36
N VAL A 110 -8.40 5.30 -13.68
CA VAL A 110 -9.44 5.34 -12.63
C VAL A 110 -10.80 4.89 -13.18
N GLY A 111 -11.16 5.30 -14.40
CA GLY A 111 -12.38 4.83 -15.07
C GLY A 111 -12.40 3.31 -15.27
N ASN A 112 -11.24 2.72 -15.56
CA ASN A 112 -11.11 1.28 -15.79
C ASN A 112 -11.15 0.49 -14.48
N VAL A 113 -10.76 1.09 -13.34
CA VAL A 113 -10.93 0.45 -12.02
C VAL A 113 -12.41 0.15 -11.77
N LYS A 114 -13.33 1.03 -12.21
CA LYS A 114 -14.78 0.82 -12.10
C LYS A 114 -15.28 -0.36 -12.92
N GLN A 115 -14.52 -0.76 -13.93
CA GLN A 115 -14.88 -1.78 -14.92
C GLN A 115 -14.14 -3.10 -14.68
N VAL A 116 -13.42 -3.25 -13.57
CA VAL A 116 -12.80 -4.53 -13.23
C VAL A 116 -13.92 -5.53 -12.91
N GLU A 117 -14.24 -6.35 -13.90
CA GLU A 117 -15.18 -7.45 -13.77
C GLU A 117 -14.63 -8.55 -12.84
N PRO A 118 -15.49 -9.44 -12.30
CA PRO A 118 -15.04 -10.68 -11.67
C PRO A 118 -14.08 -11.43 -12.60
N GLU A 119 -12.98 -11.95 -12.07
CA GLU A 119 -11.87 -12.58 -12.84
C GLU A 119 -11.09 -11.61 -13.76
N GLY A 120 -11.40 -10.32 -13.71
CA GLY A 120 -10.73 -9.27 -14.46
C GLY A 120 -9.36 -8.89 -13.92
N SER A 121 -8.58 -8.21 -14.75
CA SER A 121 -7.31 -7.63 -14.35
C SER A 121 -7.09 -6.26 -14.96
N LEU A 122 -6.43 -5.38 -14.21
CA LEU A 122 -6.08 -4.03 -14.63
C LEU A 122 -4.60 -3.79 -14.37
N SER A 123 -3.86 -3.47 -15.43
CA SER A 123 -2.46 -3.10 -15.31
C SER A 123 -2.33 -1.68 -14.75
N LEU A 124 -1.60 -1.55 -13.64
CA LEU A 124 -1.31 -0.28 -12.95
C LEU A 124 0.15 0.19 -13.14
N GLY A 125 0.86 -0.40 -14.10
CA GLY A 125 2.28 -0.16 -14.35
C GLY A 125 3.10 -1.36 -13.90
N PHE A 126 3.79 -1.24 -12.77
CA PHE A 126 4.55 -2.36 -12.18
C PHE A 126 3.66 -3.38 -11.49
N ASP A 127 2.44 -2.99 -11.11
CA ASP A 127 1.48 -3.88 -10.48
C ASP A 127 0.31 -4.20 -11.43
N VAL A 128 -0.37 -5.29 -11.13
CA VAL A 128 -1.65 -5.69 -11.72
C VAL A 128 -2.66 -5.83 -10.60
N LEU A 129 -3.72 -5.02 -10.64
CA LEU A 129 -4.89 -5.24 -9.80
C LEU A 129 -5.74 -6.34 -10.41
N ARG A 130 -5.98 -7.41 -9.66
CA ARG A 130 -6.81 -8.54 -10.12
C ARG A 130 -8.01 -8.70 -9.20
N ALA A 131 -9.15 -9.04 -9.79
CA ALA A 131 -10.32 -9.50 -9.06
C ALA A 131 -10.48 -11.00 -9.29
N ARG A 132 -10.67 -11.78 -8.22
CA ARG A 132 -10.93 -13.22 -8.30
C ARG A 132 -11.86 -13.66 -7.19
N ASN A 133 -12.93 -14.36 -7.52
CA ASN A 133 -13.93 -14.86 -6.56
C ASN A 133 -14.41 -13.79 -5.55
N GLY A 134 -14.63 -12.55 -6.01
CA GLY A 134 -15.06 -11.43 -5.17
C GLY A 134 -13.98 -10.80 -4.28
N SER A 135 -12.74 -11.32 -4.30
CA SER A 135 -11.57 -10.73 -3.64
C SER A 135 -10.73 -9.94 -4.64
N ILE A 136 -9.98 -8.95 -4.17
CA ILE A 136 -8.98 -8.26 -4.98
C ILE A 136 -7.57 -8.48 -4.42
N TYR A 137 -6.58 -8.49 -5.31
CA TYR A 137 -5.18 -8.63 -4.95
C TYR A 137 -4.29 -7.88 -5.94
N LEU A 138 -3.09 -7.54 -5.49
CA LEU A 138 -2.05 -6.92 -6.30
C LEU A 138 -0.96 -7.93 -6.61
N GLU A 139 -0.64 -8.06 -7.88
CA GLU A 139 0.50 -8.84 -8.37
C GLU A 139 1.58 -7.87 -8.86
N ASN A 140 2.78 -7.93 -8.27
CA ASN A 140 3.91 -7.16 -8.75
C ASN A 140 4.59 -7.87 -9.92
N LYS A 141 4.59 -7.27 -11.11
CA LYS A 141 5.12 -7.90 -12.34
C LYS A 141 6.61 -8.19 -12.29
N ARG A 142 7.39 -7.47 -11.48
CA ARG A 142 8.85 -7.62 -11.40
C ARG A 142 9.25 -8.70 -10.40
N LEU A 143 8.58 -8.71 -9.27
CA LEU A 143 8.90 -9.58 -8.14
C LEU A 143 8.12 -10.89 -8.20
N GLY A 144 6.96 -10.92 -8.85
CA GLY A 144 6.02 -12.04 -8.80
C GLY A 144 5.29 -12.16 -7.46
N SER A 145 5.49 -11.19 -6.56
CA SER A 145 4.82 -11.16 -5.26
C SER A 145 3.34 -10.84 -5.41
N ILE A 146 2.54 -11.50 -4.59
CA ILE A 146 1.09 -11.33 -4.54
C ILE A 146 0.71 -10.80 -3.16
N ASN A 147 0.06 -9.63 -3.12
CA ASN A 147 -0.52 -9.09 -1.90
C ASN A 147 -2.05 -9.16 -1.98
N TYR A 148 -2.63 -9.97 -1.11
CA TYR A 148 -4.09 -10.11 -1.00
C TYR A 148 -4.65 -8.96 -0.16
N LEU A 149 -5.50 -8.14 -0.77
CA LEU A 149 -6.07 -6.97 -0.10
C LEU A 149 -7.33 -7.38 0.67
N ARG A 150 -7.13 -8.05 1.80
CA ARG A 150 -8.20 -8.73 2.55
C ARG A 150 -9.27 -7.78 3.05
N THR A 151 -8.89 -6.54 3.35
CA THR A 151 -9.82 -5.54 3.89
C THR A 151 -10.29 -4.53 2.85
N LEU A 152 -9.56 -4.36 1.72
CA LEU A 152 -9.93 -3.41 0.68
C LEU A 152 -10.77 -4.09 -0.39
N SER A 153 -12.06 -3.77 -0.46
CA SER A 153 -12.91 -4.17 -1.59
C SER A 153 -12.78 -3.21 -2.77
N LEU A 154 -13.19 -3.65 -3.98
CA LEU A 154 -13.22 -2.76 -5.14
C LEU A 154 -14.10 -1.52 -4.89
N LYS A 155 -15.22 -1.68 -4.18
CA LYS A 155 -16.09 -0.57 -3.80
C LYS A 155 -15.38 0.43 -2.87
N ARG A 156 -14.68 -0.06 -1.84
CA ARG A 156 -13.87 0.81 -0.94
C ARG A 156 -12.77 1.52 -1.73
N LEU A 157 -12.06 0.80 -2.59
CA LEU A 157 -11.02 1.37 -3.45
C LEU A 157 -11.57 2.49 -4.34
N LEU A 158 -12.74 2.29 -4.95
CA LEU A 158 -13.38 3.33 -5.75
C LEU A 158 -13.76 4.57 -4.94
N GLY A 159 -14.23 4.39 -3.69
CA GLY A 159 -14.52 5.51 -2.78
C GLY A 159 -13.29 6.36 -2.45
N LEU A 160 -12.08 5.78 -2.56
CA LEU A 160 -10.81 6.45 -2.31
C LEU A 160 -10.26 7.21 -3.54
N LEU A 161 -10.95 7.18 -4.68
CA LEU A 161 -10.48 7.78 -5.95
C LEU A 161 -11.36 8.94 -6.45
N ILE A 162 -12.33 9.39 -5.65
CA ILE A 162 -13.36 10.38 -6.02
C ILE A 162 -13.01 11.75 -5.45
#